data_AF-A0A3G8ZM21-F1
#
_entry.id   AF-A0A3G8ZM21-F1
#
_cell.length_a   1.000
_cell.length_b   1.000
_cell.length_c   1.000
_cell.angle_alpha   90.00
_cell.angle_beta   90.00
_cell.angle_gamma   90.00
#
_symmetry.space_group_name_H-M   'P 1'
#
loop_
_entity.id
_entity.type
_entity.pdbx_description
1 polymer ?
#
loop_
_entity_poly.entity_id
_entity_poly.type
_entity_poly.pdbx_seq_one_letter_code
_entity_poly.pdbx_strand_id
1 'polypeptide(L)' 'MELRTCNACGKTSTESALTWSLERDVRSPGVEWWSCDECARANVRSIEAKLDPQFWSKPLS' A
#
# COMPACT_ATOMS: atom_id res chain seq x y z
N MET A 1 -1.09 -21.26 -8.73
CA MET A 1 -0.39 -20.33 -7.82
C MET A 1 0.09 -19.18 -8.67
N GLU A 2 -0.51 -17.99 -8.52
CA GLU A 2 -0.28 -16.85 -9.41
C GLU A 2 0.93 -16.03 -8.94
N LEU A 3 1.86 -15.71 -9.85
CA LEU A 3 3.01 -14.86 -9.56
C LEU A 3 2.58 -13.41 -9.50
N ARG A 4 2.87 -12.73 -8.39
CA ARG A 4 2.66 -11.28 -8.23
C ARG A 4 4.00 -10.56 -8.19
N THR A 5 4.05 -9.37 -8.78
CA THR A 5 5.23 -8.51 -8.81
C THR A 5 4.90 -7.18 -8.15
N CYS A 6 5.76 -6.73 -7.24
CA CYS A 6 5.58 -5.44 -6.58
C CYS A 6 5.90 -4.30 -7.55
N ASN A 7 4.97 -3.36 -7.69
CA ASN A 7 5.12 -2.20 -8.57
C ASN A 7 6.22 -1.23 -8.11
N ALA A 8 6.52 -1.20 -6.80
CA ALA A 8 7.50 -0.28 -6.22
C ALA A 8 8.95 -0.80 -6.28
N CYS A 9 9.17 -2.08 -5.97
CA CYS A 9 10.52 -2.65 -5.82
C CYS A 9 10.82 -3.84 -6.74
N GLY A 10 9.84 -4.33 -7.51
CA GLY A 10 10.03 -5.47 -8.43
C GLY A 10 10.09 -6.84 -7.76
N LYS A 11 9.98 -6.93 -6.42
CA LYS A 11 9.91 -8.22 -5.70
C LYS A 11 8.81 -9.09 -6.30
N THR A 12 9.07 -10.37 -6.47
CA THR A 12 8.09 -11.35 -6.98
C THR A 12 7.75 -12.39 -5.92
N SER A 13 6.49 -12.79 -5.82
CA SER A 13 6.06 -13.88 -4.91
C SER A 13 5.00 -14.75 -5.57
N THR A 14 5.13 -16.06 -5.38
CA THR A 14 4.10 -17.04 -5.70
C THR A 14 3.26 -17.42 -4.48
N GLU A 15 3.79 -17.25 -3.26
CA GLU A 15 3.01 -17.49 -2.04
C GLU A 15 1.90 -16.46 -1.88
N SER A 16 0.80 -16.90 -1.29
CA SER A 16 -0.44 -16.15 -1.17
C SER A 16 -0.16 -14.72 -0.75
N ALA A 17 -0.48 -13.80 -1.64
CA ALA A 17 -0.44 -12.35 -1.50
C ALA A 17 -1.31 -11.81 -0.33
N LEU A 18 -1.64 -12.61 0.68
CA LEU A 18 -2.46 -12.25 1.84
C LEU A 18 -1.88 -11.07 2.62
N THR A 19 -0.55 -10.94 2.65
CA THR A 19 0.13 -9.81 3.27
C THR A 19 0.44 -8.67 2.30
N TRP A 20 0.23 -8.89 1.00
CA TRP A 20 0.44 -7.87 -0.03
C TRP A 20 -0.83 -7.04 -0.19
N SER A 21 -0.63 -5.77 -0.54
CA SER A 21 -1.73 -4.84 -0.77
C SER A 21 -2.00 -4.69 -2.26
N LEU A 22 -3.27 -4.73 -2.63
CA LEU A 22 -3.75 -4.39 -3.96
C LEU A 22 -4.33 -2.98 -3.93
N GLU A 23 -3.76 -2.11 -4.74
CA GLU A 23 -4.26 -0.76 -4.95
C GLU A 23 -5.02 -0.69 -6.28
N ARG A 24 -6.19 -0.08 -6.26
CA ARG A 24 -7.05 0.11 -7.43
C ARG A 24 -7.27 1.59 -7.66
N ASP A 25 -6.98 2.06 -8.87
CA ASP A 25 -7.24 3.44 -9.23
C ASP A 25 -8.74 3.68 -9.46
N VAL A 26 -9.34 4.56 -8.66
CA VAL A 26 -10.74 4.98 -8.83
C VAL A 26 -10.94 5.85 -10.08
N ARG A 27 -9.88 6.49 -10.58
CA ARG A 27 -9.90 7.34 -11.79
C ARG A 27 -9.61 6.53 -13.06
N SER A 28 -8.99 5.36 -12.93
CA SER A 28 -8.62 4.46 -14.03
C SER A 28 -9.14 3.04 -13.75
N PRO A 29 -10.43 2.78 -13.98
CA PRO A 29 -11.03 1.48 -13.69
C PRO A 29 -10.31 0.33 -14.39
N GLY A 30 -10.01 -0.73 -13.65
CA GLY A 30 -9.29 -1.91 -14.17
C GLY A 30 -7.77 -1.82 -14.07
N VAL A 31 -7.20 -0.69 -13.64
CA VAL A 31 -5.78 -0.60 -13.30
C VAL A 31 -5.56 -1.06 -11.86
N GLU A 32 -4.71 -2.07 -11.71
CA GLU A 32 -4.37 -2.71 -10.44
C GLU A 32 -2.86 -2.70 -10.21
N TRP A 33 -2.43 -2.23 -9.03
CA TRP A 33 -1.03 -2.28 -8.62
C TRP A 33 -0.85 -3.10 -7.35
N TRP A 34 0.15 -3.98 -7.38
CA TRP A 34 0.52 -4.79 -6.24
C TRP A 34 1.69 -4.16 -5.49
N SER A 35 1.58 -4.11 -4.17
CA SER A 35 2.67 -3.69 -3.27
C SER A 35 2.99 -4.81 -2.30
N CYS A 36 4.28 -5.14 -2.16
CA CYS A 36 4.70 -6.06 -1.10
C CYS A 36 4.50 -5.42 0.28
N ASP A 37 4.50 -6.25 1.31
CA ASP A 37 4.27 -5.85 2.70
C ASP A 37 5.22 -4.74 3.17
N GLU A 38 6.49 -4.79 2.77
CA GLU A 38 7.49 -3.78 3.10
C GLU A 38 7.19 -2.44 2.43
N CYS A 39 6.98 -2.44 1.11
CA CYS A 39 6.69 -1.22 0.36
C CYS A 39 5.35 -0.59 0.77
N ALA A 40 4.33 -1.41 1.05
CA ALA A 40 3.05 -0.91 1.54
C ALA A 40 3.20 -0.19 2.89
N ARG A 41 3.95 -0.77 3.83
CA ARG A 41 4.24 -0.14 5.14
C ARG A 41 5.07 1.13 5.00
N ALA A 42 6.07 1.13 4.13
CA ALA A 42 6.87 2.32 3.84
C ALA A 42 6.02 3.45 3.26
N ASN A 43 5.09 3.14 2.36
CA ASN A 43 4.16 4.12 1.79
C ASN A 43 3.27 4.75 2.87
N VAL A 44 2.64 3.94 3.73
CA VAL A 44 1.80 4.45 4.84
C VAL A 44 2.61 5.38 5.73
N ARG A 45 3.80 4.98 6.18
CA ARG A 45 4.66 5.83 7.01
C ARG A 45 5.04 7.16 6.33
N SER A 46 5.28 7.12 5.01
CA SER A 46 5.56 8.32 4.21
C SER A 46 4.37 9.27 4.13
N ILE A 47 3.15 8.73 4.04
CA ILE A 47 1.91 9.51 4.08
C ILE A 47 1.74 10.13 5.47
N GLU A 48 1.80 9.32 6.51
CA GLU A 48 1.63 9.74 7.90
C GLU A 48 2.62 10.84 8.30
N ALA A 49 3.88 10.73 7.87
CA ALA A 49 4.93 11.72 8.13
C ALA A 49 4.68 13.08 7.45
N LYS A 50 3.80 13.15 6.44
CA LYS A 50 3.41 14.38 5.75
C LYS A 50 2.15 15.02 6.33
N LEU A 51 1.43 14.32 7.21
CA LEU A 51 0.23 14.85 7.84
C LEU A 51 0.60 15.84 8.94
N ASP A 52 -0.16 16.92 9.05
CA ASP A 52 -0.01 17.88 10.14
C ASP A 52 -0.27 17.17 11.49
N PRO A 53 0.52 17.43 12.55
CA PRO A 53 0.31 16.83 13.87
C PRO A 53 -1.12 16.99 14.43
N GLN A 54 -1.83 18.06 14.05
CA GLN A 54 -3.24 18.25 14.44
C GLN A 54 -4.17 17.14 13.93
N PHE A 55 -3.81 16.48 12.83
CA PHE A 55 -4.55 15.34 12.28
C PHE A 55 -4.60 14.18 13.27
N TRP A 56 -3.53 13.97 14.04
CA TRP A 56 -3.41 12.91 15.04
C TRP A 56 -3.97 13.29 16.41
N SER A 57 -4.25 14.58 16.63
CA SER A 57 -4.55 15.14 17.95
C SER A 57 -6.04 15.36 18.19
N LYS A 58 -6.94 14.76 17.38
CA LYS A 58 -8.39 14.92 17.55
C LYS A 58 -8.80 14.41 18.94
N PRO A 59 -9.33 15.26 19.83
CA PRO A 59 -9.81 14.79 21.13
C PRO A 59 -10.98 13.84 20.91
N LEU A 60 -10.97 12.70 21.60
CA LEU A 60 -12.10 11.79 21.65
C LEU A 60 -13.29 12.57 22.24
N SER A 61 -14.35 12.76 21.45
CA SER A 61 -15.63 13.31 21.93
C SER A 61 -16.38 12.28 22.77
#